data_AF-A0A849U2A6-F1
#
_entry.id   AF-A0A849U2A6-F1
#
_cell.length_a   1.000
_cell.length_b   1.000
_cell.length_c   1.000
_cell.angle_alpha   90.00
_cell.angle_beta   90.00
_cell.angle_gamma   90.00
#
_symmetry.space_group_name_H-M   'P 1'
#
loop_
_entity.id
_entity.type
_entity.pdbx_description
1 polymer ?
#
loop_
_entity_poly.entity_id
_entity_poly.type
_entity_poly.pdbx_seq_one_letter_code
_entity_poly.pdbx_strand_id
1 'polypeptide(L)'
;MAVMPKEAKRHETLRPRLLADIKAIADAPRFNVHGELHLQHHEACVWVLLANKGDARAALLAMRPTLQRYQSLWPDVKVTLPFNAIEGDMRIYIAHLEGEEINDAQQLAQIDTFMQSVPLSQHVRSFWEIE
;
A
#
# COMPACT_ATOMS: atom_id res chain seq x y z
N MET A 1 -35.69 9.60 -6.31
CA MET A 1 -34.39 10.16 -5.86
C MET A 1 -33.81 9.21 -4.83
N ALA A 2 -32.77 8.45 -5.19
CA ALA A 2 -32.09 7.55 -4.25
C ALA A 2 -31.31 8.39 -3.24
N VAL A 3 -31.71 8.36 -1.97
CA VAL A 3 -30.97 8.98 -0.88
C VAL A 3 -29.73 8.13 -0.65
N MET A 4 -28.56 8.61 -1.07
CA MET A 4 -27.31 7.92 -0.72
C MET A 4 -27.18 7.85 0.80
N PRO A 5 -26.78 6.69 1.36
CA PRO A 5 -26.56 6.54 2.81
C PRO A 5 -25.61 7.62 3.31
N LYS A 6 -25.84 8.14 4.54
CA LYS A 6 -25.01 9.19 5.15
C LYS A 6 -23.51 8.83 5.15
N GLU A 7 -23.19 7.55 5.28
CA GLU A 7 -21.82 7.01 5.26
C GLU A 7 -21.17 7.13 3.88
N ALA A 8 -21.89 6.80 2.80
CA ALA A 8 -21.39 6.94 1.44
C ALA A 8 -21.03 8.40 1.11
N LYS A 9 -21.84 9.37 1.57
CA LYS A 9 -21.52 10.81 1.45
C LYS A 9 -20.28 11.21 2.24
N ARG A 10 -20.09 10.65 3.44
CA ARG A 10 -18.91 10.92 4.29
C ARG A 10 -17.63 10.40 3.64
N HIS A 11 -17.69 9.22 3.02
CA HIS A 11 -16.56 8.62 2.30
C HIS A 11 -16.18 9.40 1.05
N GLU A 12 -17.16 9.86 0.28
CA GLU A 12 -16.95 10.65 -0.94
C GLU A 12 -16.25 11.99 -0.67
N THR A 13 -16.54 12.59 0.48
CA THR A 13 -15.90 13.86 0.92
C THR A 13 -14.44 13.66 1.35
N LEU A 14 -14.10 12.46 1.83
CA LEU A 14 -12.77 12.13 2.36
C LEU A 14 -11.84 11.51 1.31
N ARG A 15 -12.39 10.93 0.23
CA ARG A 15 -11.65 10.39 -0.93
C ARG A 15 -10.57 11.34 -1.49
N PRO A 16 -10.89 12.59 -1.86
CA PRO A 16 -9.88 13.49 -2.43
C PRO A 16 -8.77 13.84 -1.42
N ARG A 17 -9.06 13.76 -0.11
CA ARG A 17 -8.06 14.02 0.93
C ARG A 17 -7.09 12.85 1.09
N LEU A 18 -7.58 11.60 1.07
CA LEU A 18 -6.69 10.42 1.09
C LEU A 18 -5.73 10.47 -0.11
N LEU A 19 -6.26 10.71 -1.31
CA LEU A 19 -5.44 10.74 -2.52
C LEU A 19 -4.42 11.89 -2.51
N ALA A 20 -4.79 13.06 -1.97
CA ALA A 20 -3.87 14.17 -1.80
C ALA A 20 -2.77 13.86 -0.77
N ASP A 21 -3.13 13.26 0.38
CA ASP A 21 -2.17 12.87 1.41
C ASP A 21 -1.21 11.77 0.90
N ILE A 22 -1.72 10.78 0.16
CA ILE A 22 -0.91 9.76 -0.52
C ILE A 22 0.04 10.40 -1.53
N LYS A 23 -0.46 11.34 -2.34
CA LYS A 23 0.37 12.03 -3.35
C LYS A 23 1.48 12.86 -2.70
N ALA A 24 1.20 13.54 -1.59
CA ALA A 24 2.21 14.28 -0.84
C ALA A 24 3.33 13.38 -0.31
N ILE A 25 3.02 12.11 -0.02
CA ILE A 25 4.01 11.10 0.36
C ILE A 25 4.79 10.59 -0.87
N ALA A 26 4.11 10.44 -2.03
CA ALA A 26 4.71 10.03 -3.30
C ALA A 26 5.66 11.05 -3.94
N ASP A 27 5.51 12.35 -3.62
CA ASP A 27 6.42 13.40 -4.10
C ASP A 27 7.82 13.32 -3.47
N ALA A 28 8.06 12.34 -2.57
CA ALA A 28 9.40 11.99 -2.12
C ALA A 28 10.15 11.19 -3.21
N PRO A 29 11.38 11.58 -3.59
CA PRO A 29 12.10 11.04 -4.77
C PRO A 29 12.51 9.55 -4.69
N ARG A 30 12.06 8.81 -3.66
CA ARG A 30 12.48 7.43 -3.37
C ARG A 30 11.41 6.37 -3.67
N PHE A 31 10.14 6.75 -3.77
CA PHE A 31 9.06 5.81 -4.04
C PHE A 31 7.83 6.52 -4.63
N ASN A 32 7.18 5.88 -5.59
CA ASN A 32 5.92 6.32 -6.17
C ASN A 32 4.78 5.62 -5.43
N VAL A 33 3.85 6.40 -4.90
CA VAL A 33 2.63 5.86 -4.27
C VAL A 33 1.42 6.26 -5.09
N HIS A 34 0.60 5.26 -5.41
CA HIS A 34 -0.69 5.43 -6.05
C HIS A 34 -1.77 4.91 -5.13
N GLY A 35 -2.92 5.57 -5.11
CA GLY A 35 -4.07 5.12 -4.33
C GLY A 35 -5.33 5.15 -5.15
N GLU A 36 -6.20 4.17 -4.94
CA GLU A 36 -7.58 4.16 -5.40
C GLU A 36 -8.52 3.83 -4.25
N LEU A 37 -9.73 4.37 -4.31
CA LEU A 37 -10.77 4.12 -3.35
C LEU A 37 -11.99 3.57 -4.07
N HIS A 38 -12.31 2.32 -3.78
CA HIS A 38 -13.39 1.54 -4.36
C HIS A 38 -14.52 1.39 -3.33
N LEU A 39 -15.29 2.46 -3.15
CA LEU A 39 -16.36 2.52 -2.14
C LEU A 39 -17.46 1.47 -2.32
N GLN A 40 -17.68 0.99 -3.55
CA GLN A 40 -18.65 -0.07 -3.85
C GLN A 40 -18.20 -1.43 -3.29
N HIS A 41 -16.90 -1.63 -3.13
CA HIS A 41 -16.29 -2.83 -2.59
C HIS A 41 -15.81 -2.65 -1.15
N HIS A 42 -16.10 -1.48 -0.54
CA HIS A 42 -15.60 -1.13 0.80
C HIS A 42 -14.08 -1.28 0.91
N GLU A 43 -13.35 -0.90 -0.14
CA GLU A 43 -11.90 -1.09 -0.21
C GLU A 43 -11.17 0.21 -0.58
N ALA A 44 -10.04 0.45 0.08
CA ALA A 44 -9.06 1.47 -0.27
C ALA A 44 -7.73 0.79 -0.60
N CYS A 45 -7.39 0.74 -1.89
CA CYS A 45 -6.15 0.13 -2.37
C CYS A 45 -5.07 1.20 -2.49
N VAL A 46 -3.92 0.98 -1.87
CA VAL A 46 -2.76 1.87 -1.97
C VAL A 46 -1.59 1.07 -2.52
N TRP A 47 -1.22 1.31 -3.78
CA TRP A 47 -0.07 0.66 -4.40
C TRP A 47 1.19 1.47 -4.20
N VAL A 48 2.25 0.78 -3.80
CA VAL A 48 3.55 1.39 -3.56
C VAL A 48 4.54 0.77 -4.52
N LEU A 49 5.16 1.63 -5.31
CA LEU A 49 6.20 1.28 -6.26
C LEU A 49 7.51 1.94 -5.82
N LEU A 50 8.46 1.11 -5.40
CA LEU A 50 9.75 1.56 -4.90
C LEU A 50 10.78 1.57 -6.02
N ALA A 51 11.68 2.56 -5.98
CA ALA A 51 12.85 2.58 -6.86
C ALA A 51 13.88 1.50 -6.47
N ASN A 52 13.98 1.17 -5.18
CA ASN A 52 14.83 0.08 -4.69
C ASN A 52 14.08 -0.75 -3.62
N LYS A 53 14.31 -2.06 -3.58
CA LYS A 53 13.72 -2.93 -2.55
C LYS A 53 14.09 -2.52 -1.12
N GLY A 54 15.26 -1.91 -0.92
CA GLY A 54 15.74 -1.42 0.37
C GLY A 54 14.96 -0.22 0.93
N ASP A 55 14.14 0.44 0.11
CA ASP A 55 13.32 1.58 0.55
C ASP A 55 11.96 1.16 1.15
N ALA A 56 11.65 -0.15 1.14
CA ALA A 56 10.33 -0.67 1.54
C ALA A 56 9.95 -0.31 2.98
N ARG A 57 10.89 -0.46 3.91
CA ARG A 57 10.70 -0.07 5.32
C ARG A 57 10.40 1.42 5.46
N ALA A 58 11.18 2.26 4.79
CA ALA A 58 11.02 3.71 4.87
C ALA A 58 9.67 4.15 4.29
N ALA A 59 9.25 3.55 3.17
CA ALA A 59 7.96 3.79 2.56
C ALA A 59 6.81 3.38 3.50
N LEU A 60 6.85 2.19 4.10
CA LEU A 60 5.82 1.74 5.06
C LEU A 60 5.72 2.69 6.26
N LEU A 61 6.86 3.09 6.84
CA LEU A 61 6.89 4.03 7.96
C LEU A 61 6.34 5.41 7.60
N ALA A 62 6.59 5.89 6.38
CA ALA A 62 6.05 7.16 5.89
C ALA A 62 4.53 7.12 5.69
N MET A 63 3.99 6.01 5.20
CA MET A 63 2.56 5.88 4.91
C MET A 63 1.71 5.53 6.12
N ARG A 64 2.26 4.77 7.07
CA ARG A 64 1.50 4.24 8.21
C ARG A 64 0.67 5.29 8.96
N PRO A 65 1.18 6.50 9.31
CA PRO A 65 0.37 7.50 10.01
C PRO A 65 -0.88 7.93 9.21
N THR A 66 -0.72 8.09 7.90
CA THR A 66 -1.80 8.46 6.99
C THR A 66 -2.82 7.33 6.92
N LEU A 67 -2.37 6.09 6.67
CA LEU A 67 -3.26 4.94 6.56
C LEU A 67 -4.02 4.66 7.86
N GLN A 68 -3.37 4.75 9.02
CA GLN A 68 -4.00 4.62 10.34
C GLN A 68 -5.14 5.63 10.55
N ARG A 69 -4.89 6.89 10.18
CA ARG A 69 -5.89 7.94 10.26
C ARG A 69 -7.12 7.59 9.42
N TYR A 70 -6.92 7.12 8.20
CA TYR A 70 -8.04 6.78 7.30
C TYR A 70 -8.75 5.48 7.70
N GLN A 71 -8.06 4.49 8.26
CA GLN A 71 -8.68 3.32 8.89
C GLN A 71 -9.60 3.72 10.04
N SER A 72 -9.18 4.67 10.87
CA SER A 72 -10.01 5.20 11.97
C SER A 72 -11.21 6.01 11.46
N LEU A 73 -11.07 6.71 10.33
CA LEU A 73 -12.14 7.52 9.74
C LEU A 73 -13.15 6.68 8.94
N TRP A 74 -12.73 5.52 8.45
CA TRP A 74 -13.52 4.58 7.66
C TRP A 74 -13.42 3.16 8.25
N PRO A 75 -14.06 2.90 9.40
CA PRO A 75 -13.97 1.59 10.06
C PRO A 75 -14.52 0.44 9.19
N ASP A 76 -15.43 0.75 8.27
CA ASP A 76 -16.06 -0.22 7.37
C ASP A 76 -15.36 -0.32 6.00
N VAL A 77 -14.17 0.27 5.83
CA VAL A 77 -13.38 0.22 4.60
C VAL A 77 -12.08 -0.53 4.85
N LYS A 78 -11.89 -1.64 4.16
CA LYS A 78 -10.66 -2.42 4.17
C LYS A 78 -9.57 -1.65 3.43
N VAL A 79 -8.45 -1.36 4.10
CA VAL A 79 -7.28 -0.73 3.47
C VAL A 79 -6.29 -1.83 3.08
N THR A 80 -5.89 -1.87 1.81
CA THR A 80 -4.90 -2.81 1.27
C THR A 80 -3.69 -2.05 0.74
N LEU A 81 -2.49 -2.57 1.01
CA LEU A 81 -1.21 -1.91 0.75
C LEU A 81 -0.19 -2.87 0.11
N PRO A 82 -0.29 -3.14 -1.20
CA PRO A 82 0.72 -3.89 -1.94
C PRO A 82 2.00 -3.09 -2.21
N PHE A 83 3.15 -3.69 -1.88
CA PHE A 83 4.49 -3.18 -2.13
C PHE A 83 5.18 -3.91 -3.26
N ASN A 84 5.69 -3.14 -4.20
CA ASN A 84 6.52 -3.65 -5.28
C ASN A 84 7.76 -2.78 -5.44
N ALA A 85 8.87 -3.36 -5.88
CA ALA A 85 10.05 -2.63 -6.33
C ALA A 85 10.34 -2.94 -7.80
N ILE A 86 11.06 -2.04 -8.46
CA ILE A 86 11.65 -2.30 -9.79
C ILE A 86 13.16 -2.41 -9.61
N GLU A 87 13.76 -3.50 -10.07
CA GLU A 87 15.21 -3.68 -10.10
C GLU A 87 15.62 -4.12 -11.52
N GLY A 88 16.26 -3.21 -12.26
CA GLY A 88 16.46 -3.39 -13.71
C GLY A 88 15.11 -3.47 -14.44
N ASP A 89 14.90 -4.57 -15.19
CA ASP A 89 13.66 -4.82 -15.94
C ASP A 89 12.64 -5.68 -15.17
N MET A 90 12.94 -6.05 -13.91
CA MET A 90 12.10 -6.94 -13.12
C MET A 90 11.26 -6.18 -12.09
N ARG A 91 9.97 -6.55 -12.00
CA ARG A 91 9.09 -6.17 -10.89
C ARG A 91 9.19 -7.21 -9.78
N ILE A 92 9.46 -6.74 -8.58
CA ILE A 92 9.65 -7.56 -7.39
C ILE A 92 8.46 -7.34 -6.48
N TYR A 93 7.73 -8.40 -6.17
CA TYR A 93 6.74 -8.37 -5.10
C TYR A 93 7.45 -8.44 -3.75
N ILE A 94 7.10 -7.53 -2.83
CA ILE A 94 7.70 -7.46 -1.49
C ILE A 94 6.71 -7.97 -0.45
N ALA A 95 5.54 -7.32 -0.38
CA ALA A 95 4.54 -7.60 0.63
C ALA A 95 3.17 -7.11 0.17
N HIS A 96 2.13 -7.67 0.77
CA HIS A 96 0.77 -7.18 0.74
C HIS A 96 0.32 -7.08 2.19
N LEU A 97 -0.08 -5.89 2.61
CA LEU A 97 -0.55 -5.66 3.97
C LEU A 97 -2.01 -5.24 3.95
N GLU A 98 -2.81 -5.75 4.87
CA GLU A 98 -4.22 -5.44 4.99
C GLU A 98 -4.57 -4.96 6.40
N GLY A 99 -5.37 -3.90 6.49
CA GLY A 99 -5.97 -3.49 7.76
C GLY A 99 -4.93 -3.31 8.88
N GLU A 100 -5.07 -4.07 9.96
CA GLU A 100 -4.21 -3.99 11.13
C GLU A 100 -2.76 -4.42 10.85
N GLU A 101 -2.50 -5.22 9.81
CA GLU A 101 -1.14 -5.65 9.43
C GLU A 101 -0.24 -4.47 9.05
N ILE A 102 -0.83 -3.39 8.52
CA ILE A 102 -0.10 -2.14 8.20
C ILE A 102 0.56 -1.56 9.45
N ASN A 103 -0.02 -1.82 10.62
CA ASN A 103 0.36 -1.29 11.92
C ASN A 103 1.20 -2.27 12.73
N ASP A 104 1.29 -3.53 12.31
CA ASP A 104 2.01 -4.57 13.02
C ASP A 104 3.54 -4.40 12.90
N ALA A 105 4.21 -4.44 14.05
CA ALA A 105 5.67 -4.40 14.11
C ALA A 105 6.31 -5.67 13.53
N GLN A 106 5.62 -6.81 13.54
CA GLN A 106 6.11 -8.04 12.92
C GLN A 106 6.21 -7.91 11.41
N GLN A 107 5.30 -7.18 10.77
CA GLN A 107 5.32 -6.95 9.31
C GLN A 107 6.52 -6.10 8.88
N LEU A 108 6.96 -5.15 9.72
CA LEU A 108 8.23 -4.45 9.49
C LEU A 108 9.42 -5.40 9.53
N ALA A 109 9.46 -6.32 10.49
CA ALA A 109 10.54 -7.29 10.61
C ALA A 109 10.55 -8.28 9.43
N GLN A 110 9.39 -8.66 8.90
CA GLN A 110 9.28 -9.49 7.69
C GLN A 110 9.80 -8.75 6.46
N ILE A 111 9.43 -7.49 6.28
CA ILE A 111 9.98 -6.63 5.22
C ILE A 111 11.49 -6.51 5.37
N ASP A 112 12.00 -6.25 6.58
CA ASP A 112 13.44 -6.18 6.85
C ASP A 112 14.16 -7.48 6.47
N THR A 113 13.58 -8.63 6.82
CA THR A 113 14.12 -9.95 6.48
C THR A 113 14.15 -10.18 4.98
N PHE A 114 13.08 -9.81 4.26
CA PHE A 114 13.02 -9.88 2.80
C PHE A 114 14.06 -8.97 2.15
N MET A 115 14.28 -7.76 2.68
CA MET A 115 15.30 -6.84 2.17
C MET A 115 16.73 -7.38 2.35
N GLN A 116 16.96 -8.16 3.41
CA GLN A 116 18.24 -8.81 3.69
C GLN A 116 18.46 -10.10 2.88
N SER A 117 17.39 -10.66 2.29
CA SER A 117 17.51 -11.79 1.37
C SER A 117 18.20 -11.38 0.06
N VAL A 118 19.06 -12.28 -0.42
CA VAL A 118 20.04 -12.19 -1.52
C VAL A 118 19.46 -11.51 -2.80
N PRO A 119 20.26 -10.91 -3.70
CA PRO A 119 19.81 -10.43 -5.01
C PRO A 119 18.88 -11.43 -5.72
N LEU A 120 17.80 -10.91 -6.33
CA LEU A 120 16.71 -11.71 -6.89
C LEU A 120 17.09 -12.57 -8.09
N SER A 121 18.34 -12.51 -8.57
CA SER A 121 18.87 -13.50 -9.49
C SER A 121 18.73 -14.94 -8.97
N GLN A 122 18.50 -15.13 -7.66
CA GLN A 122 18.20 -16.42 -7.04
C GLN A 122 16.73 -16.63 -6.62
N HIS A 123 15.84 -15.66 -6.83
CA HIS A 123 14.42 -15.71 -6.42
C HIS A 123 13.44 -15.62 -7.60
N VAL A 124 13.94 -15.68 -8.84
CA VAL A 124 13.12 -15.85 -10.04
C VAL A 124 12.49 -17.25 -10.01
N ARG A 125 11.36 -17.39 -9.32
CA ARG A 125 10.33 -18.31 -9.79
C ARG A 125 9.57 -17.58 -10.88
N SER A 126 9.74 -18.06 -12.10
CA SER A 126 8.95 -17.66 -13.25
C SER A 126 7.48 -17.66 -12.84
N PHE A 127 6.80 -16.53 -13.02
CA PHE A 127 5.36 -16.34 -12.72
C PHE A 127 4.42 -17.25 -13.55
N TRP A 128 4.98 -18.19 -14.31
CA TRP A 128 4.29 -19.14 -15.19
C TRP A 128 4.12 -20.54 -14.56
N GLU A 129 4.53 -20.76 -13.31
CA GLU A 129 4.44 -22.08 -12.64
C GLU A 129 3.42 -22.12 -11.49
N ILE A 130 2.28 -21.44 -11.62
CA ILE A 130 1.11 -21.69 -10.78
C ILE A 130 -0.05 -22.05 -11.72
N GLU A 131 -0.16 -23.34 -12.03
CA GLU A 131 -1.39 -23.99 -12.49
C GLU A 131 -2.26 -24.39 -11.30
#